data_AF-A0A1V9ZG28-F1
#
_entry.id   AF-A0A1V9ZG28-F1
#
_cell.length_a   1.000
_cell.length_b   1.000
_cell.length_c   1.000
_cell.angle_alpha   90.00
_cell.angle_beta   90.00
_cell.angle_gamma   90.00
#
_symmetry.space_group_name_H-M   'P 1'
#
loop_
_entity.id
_entity.type
_entity.pdbx_description
1 polymer ?
#
loop_
_entity_poly.entity_id
_entity_poly.type
_entity_poly.pdbx_seq_one_letter_code
_entity_poly.pdbx_strand_id
1 'polypeptide(L)'
;MTFGPAFTAASISQDVTKPIVATAAFEAGTVIFHEEAFVSSSFGNMDMDGCCDEDCEDDDCDGCAEEEVEEEPETLDEDDLPAVSSAVVDHFDELMAFCEPTEVLNMVDIRKNLFKCFHLVETNPDALAPLYALNINEDDASAFKDTAIALRAQFPSVVPAAMTDDNVAHVIGVLNKHCHALEEINGSGLFLYVSKLPHACMPNCNITVSGTSMWLTAIKPIAVGEPLTLDILDLFYSPVSDRAETLAEDKMVCTCPYCTGALPDFARAFKCKDTACTGIVHPTKGVFACTGCGATWSPEEISEVEMHEVSAVDELGDIETLAELDGVIAQSPLHKFHYVFYLAIEALSSVSMDDEELPQTEAAKIYRRVLECLNYVVPYPHDLKTQHYDHLAQTLIGAGDINGATEAYEKAYEMSCLCSGKDFEESLLYKSLMENTPTNREEMIAAYGIEDMESDDEE
;
A
#
# COMPACT_ATOMS: atom_id res chain seq x y z
N MET A 1 22.23 0.67 -2.20
CA MET A 1 23.20 -0.27 -1.58
C MET A 1 22.45 -1.52 -1.17
N THR A 2 22.94 -2.74 -1.42
CA THR A 2 22.24 -3.95 -0.95
C THR A 2 22.54 -4.23 0.51
N PHE A 3 21.52 -4.16 1.36
CA PHE A 3 21.56 -4.58 2.76
C PHE A 3 20.66 -5.82 2.94
N GLY A 4 21.09 -6.74 3.81
CA GLY A 4 20.46 -8.06 3.97
C GLY A 4 20.90 -9.11 2.92
N PRO A 5 20.59 -10.40 3.16
CA PRO A 5 20.93 -11.48 2.23
C PRO A 5 19.94 -11.55 1.07
N ALA A 6 20.34 -12.09 -0.09
CA ALA A 6 19.39 -12.49 -1.12
C ALA A 6 18.56 -13.69 -0.65
N PHE A 7 17.38 -13.93 -1.24
CA PHE A 7 16.50 -15.06 -0.89
C PHE A 7 17.24 -16.40 -0.74
N THR A 8 18.12 -16.73 -1.70
CA THR A 8 18.89 -17.98 -1.76
C THR A 8 19.96 -18.14 -0.67
N ALA A 9 20.31 -17.04 0.00
CA ALA A 9 21.26 -16.99 1.12
C ALA A 9 20.58 -16.73 2.47
N ALA A 10 19.28 -16.44 2.47
CA ALA A 10 18.52 -16.13 3.66
C ALA A 10 18.25 -17.38 4.51
N SER A 11 18.11 -17.18 5.83
CA SER A 11 17.84 -18.25 6.80
C SER A 11 16.35 -18.61 6.83
N ILE A 12 15.83 -19.02 5.66
CA ILE A 12 14.43 -19.37 5.38
C ILE A 12 14.37 -20.63 4.52
N SER A 13 13.21 -21.27 4.48
CA SER A 13 12.97 -22.41 3.60
C SER A 13 13.05 -22.00 2.13
N GLN A 14 13.80 -22.77 1.34
CA GLN A 14 14.02 -22.52 -0.09
C GLN A 14 13.02 -23.26 -1.00
N ASP A 15 12.15 -24.09 -0.42
CA ASP A 15 11.11 -24.83 -1.13
C ASP A 15 9.90 -23.92 -1.38
N VAL A 16 9.90 -23.23 -2.53
CA VAL A 16 8.84 -22.30 -2.96
C VAL A 16 7.52 -22.97 -3.33
N THR A 17 7.41 -24.30 -3.20
CA THR A 17 6.14 -25.03 -3.34
C THR A 17 5.32 -25.06 -2.05
N LYS A 18 5.89 -24.54 -0.95
CA LYS A 18 5.26 -24.46 0.37
C LYS A 18 5.35 -23.03 0.90
N PRO A 19 4.53 -22.66 1.91
CA PRO A 19 4.71 -21.41 2.61
C PRO A 19 6.14 -21.26 3.11
N ILE A 20 6.70 -20.06 2.93
CA ILE A 20 8.07 -19.75 3.30
C ILE A 20 8.14 -19.62 4.82
N VAL A 21 8.99 -20.43 5.45
CA VAL A 21 9.15 -20.46 6.91
C VAL A 21 10.57 -20.09 7.31
N ALA A 22 10.70 -19.52 8.50
CA ALA A 22 11.99 -19.18 9.08
C ALA A 22 12.79 -20.46 9.44
N THR A 23 14.07 -20.56 9.05
CA THR A 23 14.98 -21.65 9.49
C THR A 23 15.92 -21.21 10.62
N ALA A 24 15.95 -19.92 10.93
CA ALA A 24 16.56 -19.32 12.11
C ALA A 24 15.53 -18.42 12.81
N ALA A 25 15.80 -18.02 14.05
CA ALA A 25 14.98 -16.99 14.69
C ALA A 25 15.37 -15.60 14.15
N PHE A 26 14.38 -14.71 14.00
CA PHE A 26 14.59 -13.32 13.62
C PHE A 26 14.10 -12.40 14.72
N GLU A 27 14.85 -11.33 15.00
CA GLU A 27 14.42 -10.23 15.86
C GLU A 27 13.69 -9.18 15.01
N ALA A 28 12.85 -8.37 15.65
CA ALA A 28 12.19 -7.25 14.96
C ALA A 28 13.21 -6.25 14.38
N GLY A 29 12.93 -5.69 13.22
CA GLY A 29 13.84 -4.85 12.42
C GLY A 29 14.92 -5.61 11.65
N THR A 30 14.89 -6.96 11.66
CA THR A 30 15.83 -7.75 10.87
C THR A 30 15.34 -7.90 9.44
N VAL A 31 16.13 -7.42 8.48
CA VAL A 31 15.93 -7.71 7.06
C VAL A 31 16.20 -9.19 6.82
N ILE A 32 15.15 -9.91 6.45
CA ILE A 32 15.16 -11.36 6.26
C ILE A 32 15.80 -11.70 4.92
N PHE A 33 15.35 -11.04 3.84
CA PHE A 33 15.93 -11.14 2.52
C PHE A 33 15.58 -9.91 1.66
N HIS A 34 16.28 -9.78 0.53
CA HIS A 34 15.89 -8.93 -0.58
C HIS A 34 15.77 -9.74 -1.88
N GLU A 35 15.00 -9.21 -2.82
CA GLU A 35 14.91 -9.67 -4.20
C GLU A 35 14.76 -8.49 -5.16
N GLU A 36 15.13 -8.72 -6.42
CA GLU A 36 14.91 -7.78 -7.52
C GLU A 36 13.64 -8.17 -8.26
N ALA A 37 12.96 -7.17 -8.85
CA ALA A 37 11.85 -7.42 -9.76
C ALA A 37 12.29 -8.36 -10.89
N PHE A 38 11.49 -9.38 -11.15
CA PHE A 38 11.72 -10.33 -12.23
C PHE A 38 11.57 -9.66 -13.60
N VAL A 39 10.57 -8.78 -13.69
CA VAL A 39 10.34 -7.78 -14.74
C VAL A 39 9.73 -6.56 -14.06
N SER A 40 10.04 -5.37 -14.57
CA SER A 40 9.41 -4.11 -14.15
C SER A 40 9.31 -3.15 -15.33
N SER A 41 8.32 -2.26 -15.31
CA SER A 41 8.09 -1.24 -16.34
C SER A 41 7.35 -0.04 -15.73
N SER A 42 7.59 1.14 -16.30
CA SER A 42 6.84 2.37 -16.02
C SER A 42 5.39 2.29 -16.55
N PHE A 43 4.50 3.12 -16.00
CA PHE A 43 3.10 3.30 -16.37
C PHE A 43 2.90 3.94 -17.75
N GLY A 44 4.00 4.32 -18.43
CA GLY A 44 3.95 5.01 -19.71
C GLY A 44 3.93 6.52 -19.57
N ASN A 45 3.44 7.20 -20.59
CA ASN A 45 3.29 8.66 -20.65
C ASN A 45 1.99 9.07 -19.93
N MET A 46 1.86 8.79 -18.64
CA MET A 46 0.77 9.38 -17.86
C MET A 46 1.21 10.76 -17.35
N ASP A 47 0.58 11.81 -17.87
CA ASP A 47 0.61 13.15 -17.25
C ASP A 47 -0.16 13.06 -15.92
N MET A 48 0.56 12.89 -14.82
CA MET A 48 0.00 12.90 -13.46
C MET A 48 -0.55 14.29 -13.04
N ASP A 49 -0.37 15.32 -13.86
CA ASP A 49 -0.74 16.72 -13.53
C ASP A 49 -2.16 17.13 -13.98
N GLY A 50 -2.98 16.21 -14.52
CA GLY A 50 -4.22 16.57 -15.22
C GLY A 50 -5.55 15.99 -14.72
N CYS A 51 -5.56 15.12 -13.71
CA CYS A 51 -6.80 14.47 -13.27
C CYS A 51 -7.52 15.29 -12.18
N CYS A 52 -8.27 16.32 -12.59
CA CYS A 52 -9.37 16.83 -11.77
C CYS A 52 -10.51 15.79 -11.76
N ASP A 53 -11.01 15.42 -10.59
CA ASP A 53 -12.12 14.47 -10.42
C ASP A 53 -13.33 14.80 -11.30
N GLU A 54 -14.02 13.76 -11.79
CA GLU A 54 -15.24 13.87 -12.64
C GLU A 54 -16.41 14.62 -11.97
N ASP A 55 -16.31 14.95 -10.67
CA ASP A 55 -17.34 15.59 -9.85
C ASP A 55 -16.99 17.03 -9.39
N CYS A 56 -16.08 17.75 -10.08
CA CYS A 56 -15.84 19.17 -9.83
C CYS A 56 -17.07 20.03 -10.21
N GLU A 57 -17.89 20.41 -9.21
CA GLU A 57 -19.01 21.36 -9.34
C GLU A 57 -18.59 22.83 -9.08
N ASP A 58 -17.36 23.23 -9.41
CA ASP A 58 -16.92 24.62 -9.24
C ASP A 58 -17.31 25.49 -10.45
N ASP A 59 -18.23 26.45 -10.23
CA ASP A 59 -18.72 27.41 -11.23
C ASP A 59 -17.63 28.42 -11.69
N ASP A 60 -16.47 28.47 -11.01
CA ASP A 60 -15.29 29.27 -11.39
C ASP A 60 -14.17 28.44 -12.06
N CYS A 61 -14.36 27.12 -12.27
CA CYS A 61 -13.54 26.35 -13.21
C CYS A 61 -13.85 26.89 -14.62
N ASP A 62 -12.88 27.53 -15.28
CA ASP A 62 -12.99 28.00 -16.66
C ASP A 62 -13.15 26.74 -17.54
N GLY A 63 -14.41 26.30 -17.65
CA GLY A 63 -14.76 24.88 -17.67
C GLY A 63 -13.98 24.05 -18.66
N CYS A 64 -13.61 22.83 -18.24
CA CYS A 64 -12.88 21.81 -18.99
C CYS A 64 -12.75 22.19 -20.47
N ALA A 65 -11.76 23.05 -20.76
CA ALA A 65 -11.30 23.11 -22.10
C ALA A 65 -10.77 21.70 -22.31
N GLU A 66 -11.50 20.90 -23.10
CA GLU A 66 -10.87 19.90 -23.95
C GLU A 66 -9.83 20.67 -24.79
N GLU A 67 -8.74 21.12 -24.17
CA GLU A 67 -7.48 21.14 -24.88
C GLU A 67 -7.31 19.67 -25.24
N GLU A 68 -7.44 19.38 -26.53
CA GLU A 68 -6.90 18.17 -27.12
C GLU A 68 -5.42 18.16 -26.75
N VAL A 69 -5.09 17.73 -25.53
CA VAL A 69 -3.75 17.28 -25.19
C VAL A 69 -3.57 16.14 -26.16
N GLU A 70 -2.77 16.37 -27.21
CA GLU A 70 -2.36 15.29 -28.10
C GLU A 70 -1.68 14.26 -27.20
N GLU A 71 -2.41 13.22 -26.77
CA GLU A 71 -1.86 12.13 -25.96
C GLU A 71 -0.58 11.67 -26.67
N GLU A 72 0.57 11.96 -26.08
CA GLU A 72 1.84 11.59 -26.69
C GLU A 72 1.83 10.06 -26.82
N PRO A 73 2.04 9.52 -28.03
CA PRO A 73 1.94 8.09 -28.24
C PRO A 73 2.92 7.39 -27.30
N GLU A 74 2.44 6.35 -26.64
CA GLU A 74 3.26 5.52 -25.76
C GLU A 74 4.55 5.10 -26.45
N THR A 75 5.67 5.13 -25.71
CA THR A 75 6.97 4.70 -26.23
C THR A 75 7.68 3.71 -25.30
N LEU A 76 8.66 2.99 -25.85
CA LEU A 76 9.62 2.21 -25.08
C LEU A 76 10.74 3.15 -24.63
N ASP A 77 10.96 3.23 -23.33
CA ASP A 77 12.07 4.00 -22.76
C ASP A 77 13.43 3.30 -22.95
N GLU A 78 14.50 3.93 -22.46
CA GLU A 78 15.86 3.40 -22.61
C GLU A 78 16.10 2.07 -21.87
N ASP A 79 15.30 1.78 -20.85
CA ASP A 79 15.35 0.53 -20.07
C ASP A 79 14.48 -0.57 -20.68
N ASP A 80 13.38 -0.20 -21.33
CA ASP A 80 12.47 -1.09 -22.04
C ASP A 80 13.10 -1.67 -23.32
N LEU A 81 13.72 -0.81 -24.14
CA LEU A 81 14.30 -1.18 -25.45
C LEU A 81 15.22 -2.42 -25.43
N PRO A 82 16.18 -2.55 -24.50
CA PRO A 82 17.03 -3.74 -24.42
C PRO A 82 16.32 -4.96 -23.80
N ALA A 83 15.17 -4.76 -23.15
CA ALA A 83 14.45 -5.80 -22.42
C ALA A 83 13.32 -6.47 -23.23
N VAL A 84 12.99 -5.95 -24.42
CA VAL A 84 11.99 -6.51 -25.33
C VAL A 84 12.60 -7.00 -26.64
N SER A 85 11.86 -7.84 -27.38
CA SER A 85 12.34 -8.34 -28.67
C SER A 85 12.23 -7.28 -29.77
N SER A 86 13.02 -7.43 -30.85
CA SER A 86 12.91 -6.52 -32.00
C SER A 86 11.52 -6.55 -32.65
N ALA A 87 10.81 -7.69 -32.55
CA ALA A 87 9.44 -7.79 -33.04
C ALA A 87 8.47 -6.92 -32.21
N VAL A 88 8.70 -6.79 -30.90
CA VAL A 88 7.92 -5.87 -30.06
C VAL A 88 8.20 -4.43 -30.49
N VAL A 89 9.48 -4.07 -30.70
CA VAL A 89 9.87 -2.73 -31.17
C VAL A 89 9.23 -2.40 -32.52
N ASP A 90 9.28 -3.32 -33.48
CA ASP A 90 8.74 -3.12 -34.84
C ASP A 90 7.20 -2.99 -34.87
N HIS A 91 6.49 -3.53 -33.87
CA HIS A 91 5.03 -3.57 -33.80
C HIS A 91 4.46 -2.80 -32.60
N PHE A 92 5.24 -1.94 -31.94
CA PHE A 92 4.87 -1.37 -30.64
C PHE A 92 3.53 -0.61 -30.68
N ASP A 93 3.36 0.32 -31.63
CA ASP A 93 2.12 1.10 -31.78
C ASP A 93 0.90 0.19 -32.02
N GLU A 94 1.06 -0.85 -32.84
CA GLU A 94 -0.01 -1.81 -33.13
C GLU A 94 -0.36 -2.66 -31.90
N LEU A 95 0.64 -2.98 -31.06
CA LEU A 95 0.46 -3.68 -29.79
C LEU A 95 -0.27 -2.81 -28.77
N MET A 96 0.10 -1.53 -28.63
CA MET A 96 -0.61 -0.59 -27.75
C MET A 96 -2.08 -0.47 -28.15
N ALA A 97 -2.35 -0.24 -29.44
CA ALA A 97 -3.72 -0.16 -29.97
C ALA A 97 -4.54 -1.45 -29.79
N PHE A 98 -3.89 -2.62 -29.72
CA PHE A 98 -4.55 -3.89 -29.40
C PHE A 98 -4.84 -4.05 -27.90
N CYS A 99 -3.88 -3.68 -27.05
CA CYS A 99 -3.97 -3.85 -25.61
C CYS A 99 -4.93 -2.86 -24.95
N GLU A 100 -5.01 -1.62 -25.46
CA GLU A 100 -5.82 -0.54 -24.90
C GLU A 100 -7.29 -0.93 -24.61
N PRO A 101 -8.06 -1.48 -25.56
CA PRO A 101 -9.44 -1.92 -25.29
C PRO A 101 -9.53 -3.27 -24.56
N THR A 102 -8.40 -3.92 -24.26
CA THR A 102 -8.37 -5.26 -23.66
C THR A 102 -8.19 -5.15 -22.16
N GLU A 103 -9.27 -5.30 -21.39
CA GLU A 103 -9.33 -5.13 -19.93
C GLU A 103 -8.12 -5.73 -19.17
N VAL A 104 -7.71 -6.97 -19.49
CA VAL A 104 -6.61 -7.67 -18.79
C VAL A 104 -5.19 -7.22 -19.20
N LEU A 105 -5.07 -6.30 -20.15
CA LEU A 105 -3.81 -5.73 -20.68
C LEU A 105 -3.91 -4.20 -20.88
N ASN A 106 -4.94 -3.54 -20.36
CA ASN A 106 -5.13 -2.10 -20.56
C ASN A 106 -4.00 -1.29 -19.91
N MET A 107 -3.52 -1.73 -18.73
CA MET A 107 -2.40 -1.11 -18.02
C MET A 107 -1.08 -1.27 -18.79
N VAL A 108 -0.42 -0.14 -19.07
CA VAL A 108 0.77 -0.04 -19.94
C VAL A 108 1.96 -0.82 -19.39
N ASP A 109 2.21 -0.69 -18.09
CA ASP A 109 3.24 -1.41 -17.34
C ASP A 109 3.04 -2.93 -17.43
N ILE A 110 1.80 -3.42 -17.30
CA ILE A 110 1.48 -4.85 -17.39
C ILE A 110 1.78 -5.40 -18.79
N ARG A 111 1.37 -4.70 -19.85
CA ARG A 111 1.66 -5.13 -21.23
C ARG A 111 3.16 -5.07 -21.56
N LYS A 112 3.89 -4.04 -21.10
CA LYS A 112 5.36 -3.97 -21.24
C LYS A 112 6.04 -5.13 -20.48
N ASN A 113 5.63 -5.41 -19.24
CA ASN A 113 6.12 -6.53 -18.44
C ASN A 113 5.87 -7.90 -19.10
N LEU A 114 4.72 -8.07 -19.78
CA LEU A 114 4.42 -9.26 -20.58
C LEU A 114 5.42 -9.43 -21.73
N PHE A 115 5.72 -8.35 -22.46
CA PHE A 115 6.66 -8.38 -23.58
C PHE A 115 8.11 -8.64 -23.12
N LYS A 116 8.50 -8.13 -21.95
CA LYS A 116 9.77 -8.49 -21.30
C LYS A 116 9.81 -9.99 -20.95
N CYS A 117 8.71 -10.54 -20.42
CA CYS A 117 8.60 -11.99 -20.17
C CYS A 117 8.75 -12.81 -21.47
N PHE A 118 8.18 -12.35 -22.59
CA PHE A 118 8.36 -13.03 -23.88
C PHE A 118 9.81 -13.02 -24.33
N HIS A 119 10.50 -11.89 -24.21
CA HIS A 119 11.91 -11.80 -24.58
C HIS A 119 12.80 -12.72 -23.73
N LEU A 120 12.51 -12.87 -22.43
CA LEU A 120 13.19 -13.85 -21.57
C LEU A 120 13.05 -15.28 -22.09
N VAL A 121 11.90 -15.67 -22.65
CA VAL A 121 11.69 -17.00 -23.23
C VAL A 121 12.49 -17.23 -24.51
N GLU A 122 12.67 -16.19 -25.33
CA GLU A 122 13.49 -16.27 -26.55
C GLU A 122 14.95 -16.59 -26.24
N THR A 123 15.47 -16.05 -25.14
CA THR A 123 16.83 -16.28 -24.68
C THR A 123 16.98 -17.58 -23.88
N ASN A 124 15.97 -17.91 -23.07
CA ASN A 124 15.92 -19.12 -22.26
C ASN A 124 14.48 -19.67 -22.17
N PRO A 125 14.16 -20.79 -22.85
CA PRO A 125 12.80 -21.36 -22.86
C PRO A 125 12.23 -21.69 -21.47
N ASP A 126 13.09 -21.91 -20.48
CA ASP A 126 12.69 -22.25 -19.10
C ASP A 126 12.66 -21.01 -18.17
N ALA A 127 12.90 -19.79 -18.69
CA ALA A 127 13.01 -18.57 -17.88
C ALA A 127 11.78 -18.32 -17.01
N LEU A 128 10.59 -18.62 -17.53
CA LEU A 128 9.32 -18.38 -16.84
C LEU A 128 8.86 -19.55 -15.97
N ALA A 129 9.68 -20.59 -15.79
CA ALA A 129 9.32 -21.73 -14.95
C ALA A 129 8.84 -21.34 -13.53
N PRO A 130 9.41 -20.32 -12.86
CA PRO A 130 8.93 -19.87 -11.55
C PRO A 130 7.51 -19.29 -11.57
N LEU A 131 7.10 -18.63 -12.67
CA LEU A 131 5.79 -17.98 -12.80
C LEU A 131 4.65 -19.02 -12.82
N TYR A 132 4.88 -20.20 -13.41
CA TYR A 132 3.87 -21.26 -13.45
C TYR A 132 3.55 -21.88 -12.08
N ALA A 133 4.34 -21.58 -11.05
CA ALA A 133 4.03 -21.96 -9.68
C ALA A 133 3.14 -20.93 -8.96
N LEU A 134 2.98 -19.71 -9.50
CA LEU A 134 2.12 -18.67 -8.96
C LEU A 134 0.67 -18.92 -9.40
N ASN A 135 -0.27 -18.63 -8.51
CA ASN A 135 -1.69 -18.68 -8.82
C ASN A 135 -2.12 -17.44 -9.60
N ILE A 136 -3.24 -17.54 -10.31
CA ILE A 136 -3.90 -16.43 -11.01
C ILE A 136 -5.29 -16.23 -10.42
N ASN A 137 -5.98 -15.15 -10.79
CA ASN A 137 -7.42 -15.09 -10.53
C ASN A 137 -8.17 -16.05 -11.47
N GLU A 138 -8.70 -17.13 -10.90
CA GLU A 138 -9.41 -18.16 -11.68
C GLU A 138 -10.72 -17.64 -12.30
N ASP A 139 -11.30 -16.56 -11.77
CA ASP A 139 -12.53 -15.99 -12.34
C ASP A 139 -12.26 -15.29 -13.68
N ASP A 140 -11.04 -14.78 -13.88
CA ASP A 140 -10.60 -14.10 -15.10
C ASP A 140 -9.85 -15.03 -16.07
N ALA A 141 -9.71 -16.32 -15.72
CA ALA A 141 -8.92 -17.28 -16.50
C ALA A 141 -9.36 -17.39 -17.97
N SER A 142 -10.66 -17.26 -18.26
CA SER A 142 -11.16 -17.23 -19.63
C SER A 142 -10.75 -15.96 -20.39
N ALA A 143 -10.78 -14.80 -19.73
CA ALA A 143 -10.37 -13.54 -20.34
C ALA A 143 -8.87 -13.57 -20.67
N PHE A 144 -8.02 -14.04 -19.75
CA PHE A 144 -6.60 -14.23 -20.01
C PHE A 144 -6.35 -15.17 -21.20
N LYS A 145 -7.15 -16.24 -21.30
CA LYS A 145 -7.04 -17.21 -22.39
C LYS A 145 -7.44 -16.65 -23.75
N ASP A 146 -8.56 -15.95 -23.81
CA ASP A 146 -9.06 -15.34 -25.03
C ASP A 146 -8.10 -14.26 -25.54
N THR A 147 -7.57 -13.43 -24.63
CA THR A 147 -6.54 -12.43 -24.93
C THR A 147 -5.25 -13.08 -25.45
N ALA A 148 -4.78 -14.15 -24.82
CA ALA A 148 -3.59 -14.87 -25.28
C ALA A 148 -3.72 -15.42 -26.72
N ILE A 149 -4.90 -15.98 -27.05
CA ILE A 149 -5.20 -16.48 -28.40
C ILE A 149 -5.24 -15.32 -29.40
N ALA A 150 -5.94 -14.22 -29.07
CA ALA A 150 -6.07 -13.06 -29.92
C ALA A 150 -4.71 -12.40 -30.20
N LEU A 151 -3.90 -12.20 -29.15
CA LEU A 151 -2.55 -11.64 -29.24
C LEU A 151 -1.67 -12.47 -30.17
N ARG A 152 -1.67 -13.80 -30.04
CA ARG A 152 -0.89 -14.67 -30.94
C ARG A 152 -1.41 -14.65 -32.38
N ALA A 153 -2.72 -14.60 -32.56
CA ALA A 153 -3.33 -14.57 -33.89
C ALA A 153 -2.96 -13.30 -34.66
N GLN A 154 -2.91 -12.15 -33.95
CA GLN A 154 -2.60 -10.85 -34.54
C GLN A 154 -1.10 -10.60 -34.65
N PHE A 155 -0.31 -11.01 -33.64
CA PHE A 155 1.14 -10.76 -33.55
C PHE A 155 1.94 -12.06 -33.36
N PRO A 156 1.94 -12.98 -34.34
CA PRO A 156 2.61 -14.27 -34.20
C PRO A 156 4.14 -14.17 -34.10
N SER A 157 4.73 -13.04 -34.51
CA SER A 157 6.16 -12.74 -34.37
C SER A 157 6.54 -12.24 -32.97
N VAL A 158 5.58 -11.70 -32.21
CA VAL A 158 5.79 -11.16 -30.85
C VAL A 158 5.67 -12.28 -29.82
N VAL A 159 4.68 -13.17 -29.98
CA VAL A 159 4.44 -14.24 -29.02
C VAL A 159 5.40 -15.42 -29.26
N PRO A 160 6.27 -15.79 -28.30
CA PRO A 160 7.27 -16.82 -28.50
C PRO A 160 6.65 -18.16 -28.91
N ALA A 161 7.22 -18.80 -29.93
CA ALA A 161 6.74 -20.10 -30.43
C ALA A 161 6.92 -21.25 -29.40
N ALA A 162 7.78 -21.06 -28.41
CA ALA A 162 7.99 -22.00 -27.32
C ALA A 162 6.85 -22.00 -26.28
N MET A 163 6.05 -20.94 -26.24
CA MET A 163 4.92 -20.82 -25.31
C MET A 163 3.65 -21.33 -25.98
N THR A 164 2.83 -22.07 -25.23
CA THR A 164 1.44 -22.33 -25.61
C THR A 164 0.55 -21.13 -25.26
N ASP A 165 -0.68 -21.09 -25.79
CA ASP A 165 -1.66 -20.08 -25.39
C ASP A 165 -2.02 -20.19 -23.90
N ASP A 166 -1.97 -21.39 -23.31
CA ASP A 166 -2.17 -21.57 -21.86
C ASP A 166 -1.01 -20.96 -21.06
N ASN A 167 0.23 -21.08 -21.56
CA ASN A 167 1.38 -20.44 -20.92
C ASN A 167 1.28 -18.92 -20.95
N VAL A 168 0.89 -18.35 -22.09
CA VAL A 168 0.72 -16.90 -22.23
C VAL A 168 -0.40 -16.41 -21.32
N ALA A 169 -1.56 -17.09 -21.33
CA ALA A 169 -2.68 -16.75 -20.45
C ALA A 169 -2.28 -16.78 -18.97
N HIS A 170 -1.50 -17.79 -18.55
CA HIS A 170 -1.00 -17.89 -17.19
C HIS A 170 -0.08 -16.72 -16.83
N VAL A 171 0.82 -16.31 -17.72
CA VAL A 171 1.70 -15.16 -17.49
C VAL A 171 0.91 -13.86 -17.37
N ILE A 172 -0.10 -13.65 -18.22
CA ILE A 172 -1.01 -12.49 -18.11
C ILE A 172 -1.68 -12.46 -16.73
N GLY A 173 -2.25 -13.60 -16.30
CA GLY A 173 -2.88 -13.69 -14.99
C GLY A 173 -1.92 -13.53 -13.81
N VAL A 174 -0.66 -13.93 -13.96
CA VAL A 174 0.38 -13.71 -12.93
C VAL A 174 0.72 -12.24 -12.81
N LEU A 175 0.92 -11.54 -13.93
CA LEU A 175 1.25 -10.12 -13.92
C LEU A 175 0.12 -9.29 -13.29
N ASN A 176 -1.13 -9.55 -13.68
CA ASN A 176 -2.29 -8.86 -13.10
C ASN A 176 -2.46 -9.09 -11.60
N LYS A 177 -2.07 -10.26 -11.07
CA LYS A 177 -2.26 -10.59 -9.65
C LYS A 177 -1.07 -10.25 -8.75
N HIS A 178 0.15 -10.27 -9.29
CA HIS A 178 1.38 -10.27 -8.48
C HIS A 178 2.35 -9.14 -8.77
N CYS A 179 2.05 -8.26 -9.73
CA CYS A 179 2.80 -7.02 -9.86
C CYS A 179 2.51 -6.08 -8.68
N HIS A 180 3.56 -5.46 -8.16
CA HIS A 180 3.48 -4.43 -7.14
C HIS A 180 3.79 -3.07 -7.76
N ALA A 181 3.07 -2.03 -7.34
CA ALA A 181 3.39 -0.66 -7.70
C ALA A 181 4.81 -0.30 -7.22
N LEU A 182 5.53 0.46 -8.04
CA LEU A 182 6.90 0.92 -7.82
C LEU A 182 6.93 2.44 -8.07
N GLU A 183 6.81 3.22 -7.00
CA GLU A 183 6.69 4.68 -7.05
C GLU A 183 7.91 5.35 -7.70
N GLU A 184 9.14 4.95 -7.36
CA GLU A 184 10.36 5.57 -7.89
C GLU A 184 10.52 5.47 -9.42
N ILE A 185 9.85 4.50 -10.05
CA ILE A 185 9.85 4.35 -11.51
C ILE A 185 8.48 4.64 -12.14
N ASN A 186 7.53 5.16 -11.35
CA ASN A 186 6.12 5.33 -11.71
C ASN A 186 5.60 4.13 -12.49
N GLY A 187 5.65 2.93 -11.90
CA GLY A 187 5.39 1.69 -12.63
C GLY A 187 5.02 0.51 -11.76
N SER A 188 5.22 -0.71 -12.29
CA SER A 188 5.07 -1.93 -11.51
C SER A 188 6.16 -2.96 -11.78
N GLY A 189 6.34 -3.89 -10.83
CA GLY A 189 7.27 -4.99 -10.95
C GLY A 189 6.77 -6.29 -10.32
N LEU A 190 7.19 -7.42 -10.89
CA LEU A 190 6.83 -8.77 -10.42
C LEU A 190 7.90 -9.32 -9.48
N PHE A 191 7.53 -9.72 -8.26
CA PHE A 191 8.46 -10.22 -7.23
C PHE A 191 8.17 -11.68 -6.86
N LEU A 192 9.06 -12.59 -7.24
CA LEU A 192 8.74 -14.03 -7.24
C LEU A 192 8.55 -14.62 -5.84
N TYR A 193 9.35 -14.18 -4.86
CA TYR A 193 9.38 -14.80 -3.54
C TYR A 193 8.37 -14.14 -2.59
N VAL A 194 8.20 -12.82 -2.66
CA VAL A 194 7.19 -12.08 -1.89
C VAL A 194 5.78 -12.53 -2.28
N SER A 195 5.50 -12.77 -3.57
CA SER A 195 4.21 -13.30 -4.03
C SER A 195 3.86 -14.70 -3.52
N LYS A 196 4.79 -15.41 -2.85
CA LYS A 196 4.53 -16.71 -2.20
C LYS A 196 4.16 -16.59 -0.73
N LEU A 197 4.29 -15.41 -0.16
CA LEU A 197 4.02 -15.21 1.25
C LEU A 197 2.51 -15.27 1.50
N PRO A 198 2.05 -16.01 2.52
CA PRO A 198 0.64 -15.99 2.90
C PRO A 198 0.24 -14.66 3.52
N HIS A 199 -1.02 -14.26 3.28
CA HIS A 199 -1.63 -13.13 3.94
C HIS A 199 -1.87 -13.38 5.44
N ALA A 200 -1.64 -12.38 6.27
CA ALA A 200 -2.20 -12.25 7.60
C ALA A 200 -2.47 -10.78 7.95
N CYS A 201 -3.70 -10.42 8.37
CA CYS A 201 -4.05 -9.07 8.86
C CYS A 201 -3.30 -8.63 10.14
N MET A 202 -2.49 -9.53 10.71
CA MET A 202 -1.59 -9.29 11.84
C MET A 202 -0.22 -9.84 11.45
N PRO A 203 0.45 -9.23 10.44
CA PRO A 203 1.61 -9.81 9.81
C PRO A 203 2.80 -9.90 10.76
N ASN A 204 3.80 -10.68 10.37
CA ASN A 204 5.09 -10.74 11.06
C ASN A 204 6.23 -10.14 10.22
N CYS A 205 5.94 -9.78 8.96
CA CYS A 205 6.85 -9.09 8.08
C CYS A 205 6.24 -7.79 7.53
N ASN A 206 7.10 -6.92 7.03
CA ASN A 206 6.78 -5.74 6.24
C ASN A 206 7.62 -5.78 4.95
N ILE A 207 7.09 -5.21 3.87
CA ILE A 207 7.86 -4.99 2.64
C ILE A 207 8.32 -3.55 2.55
N THR A 208 9.50 -3.34 1.99
CA THR A 208 10.00 -2.02 1.65
C THR A 208 10.58 -2.09 0.26
N VAL A 209 10.33 -1.08 -0.55
CA VAL A 209 10.71 -1.03 -1.96
C VAL A 209 11.61 0.18 -2.16
N SER A 210 12.63 0.02 -2.99
CA SER A 210 13.39 1.14 -3.54
C SER A 210 13.88 0.77 -4.94
N GLY A 211 13.64 1.65 -5.90
CA GLY A 211 13.74 1.39 -7.33
C GLY A 211 12.98 0.12 -7.73
N THR A 212 13.73 -0.90 -8.16
CA THR A 212 13.20 -2.20 -8.58
C THR A 212 13.52 -3.33 -7.60
N SER A 213 14.03 -2.99 -6.42
CA SER A 213 14.40 -3.92 -5.37
C SER A 213 13.37 -3.92 -4.24
N MET A 214 13.13 -5.08 -3.65
CA MET A 214 12.22 -5.25 -2.52
C MET A 214 12.90 -5.98 -1.37
N TRP A 215 12.69 -5.48 -0.15
CA TRP A 215 13.20 -6.04 1.10
C TRP A 215 12.05 -6.52 1.97
N LEU A 216 12.21 -7.71 2.54
CA LEU A 216 11.30 -8.26 3.54
C LEU A 216 11.93 -8.15 4.93
N THR A 217 11.29 -7.41 5.83
CA THR A 217 11.79 -7.18 7.19
C THR A 217 10.86 -7.82 8.22
N ALA A 218 11.43 -8.47 9.24
CA ALA A 218 10.66 -8.96 10.38
C ALA A 218 10.21 -7.78 11.26
N ILE A 219 8.91 -7.56 11.45
CA ILE A 219 8.37 -6.48 12.31
C ILE A 219 8.09 -6.92 13.75
N LYS A 220 8.19 -8.22 14.02
CA LYS A 220 8.14 -8.80 15.36
C LYS A 220 9.04 -10.03 15.42
N PRO A 221 9.37 -10.55 16.62
CA PRO A 221 10.17 -11.76 16.72
C PRO A 221 9.52 -12.94 15.98
N ILE A 222 10.29 -13.66 15.16
CA ILE A 222 9.84 -14.82 14.38
C ILE A 222 10.61 -16.06 14.84
N ALA A 223 9.90 -17.11 15.22
CA ALA A 223 10.50 -18.36 15.67
C ALA A 223 10.90 -19.29 14.50
N VAL A 224 11.85 -20.19 14.74
CA VAL A 224 12.19 -21.25 13.78
C VAL A 224 10.95 -22.09 13.45
N GLY A 225 10.66 -22.25 12.16
CA GLY A 225 9.52 -22.98 11.64
C GLY A 225 8.24 -22.16 11.53
N GLU A 226 8.24 -20.89 11.96
CA GLU A 226 7.10 -19.99 11.80
C GLU A 226 7.03 -19.49 10.34
N PRO A 227 5.82 -19.45 9.74
CA PRO A 227 5.64 -18.89 8.40
C PRO A 227 5.84 -17.38 8.40
N LEU A 228 6.45 -16.87 7.33
CA LEU A 228 6.52 -15.44 7.06
C LEU A 228 5.18 -14.98 6.47
N THR A 229 4.66 -13.84 6.89
CA THR A 229 3.31 -13.36 6.56
C THR A 229 3.31 -11.86 6.33
N LEU A 230 2.50 -11.42 5.37
CA LEU A 230 2.29 -10.01 5.01
C LEU A 230 0.81 -9.64 5.09
N ASP A 231 0.52 -8.36 5.28
CA ASP A 231 -0.83 -7.84 5.01
C ASP A 231 -0.92 -7.47 3.52
N ILE A 232 -1.15 -8.49 2.68
CA ILE A 232 -1.14 -8.35 1.21
C ILE A 232 -2.28 -7.46 0.68
N LEU A 233 -3.36 -7.33 1.46
CA LEU A 233 -4.60 -6.69 1.04
C LEU A 233 -4.83 -5.35 1.77
N ASP A 234 -3.81 -4.88 2.50
CA ASP A 234 -3.83 -3.64 3.26
C ASP A 234 -5.05 -3.49 4.20
N LEU A 235 -5.30 -4.53 5.00
CA LEU A 235 -6.51 -4.67 5.83
C LEU A 235 -6.32 -4.22 7.29
N PHE A 236 -5.28 -3.43 7.60
CA PHE A 236 -4.83 -3.18 8.97
C PHE A 236 -5.86 -2.42 9.84
N TYR A 237 -6.69 -1.56 9.25
CA TYR A 237 -7.74 -0.79 9.93
C TYR A 237 -9.16 -1.22 9.56
N SER A 238 -9.34 -2.16 8.63
CA SER A 238 -10.69 -2.60 8.22
C SER A 238 -11.35 -3.42 9.33
N PRO A 239 -12.66 -3.30 9.58
CA PRO A 239 -13.38 -4.11 10.57
C PRO A 239 -13.46 -5.59 10.16
N VAL A 240 -13.79 -6.50 11.09
CA VAL A 240 -13.84 -7.96 10.82
C VAL A 240 -14.72 -8.34 9.63
N SER A 241 -15.86 -7.65 9.43
CA SER A 241 -16.78 -7.89 8.31
C SER A 241 -16.08 -7.69 6.98
N ASP A 242 -15.49 -6.51 6.80
CA ASP A 242 -14.92 -6.05 5.55
C ASP A 242 -13.69 -6.88 5.22
N ARG A 243 -12.84 -7.17 6.24
CA ARG A 243 -11.72 -8.11 6.07
C ARG A 243 -12.19 -9.48 5.59
N ALA A 244 -13.30 -10.00 6.13
CA ALA A 244 -13.81 -11.31 5.74
C ALA A 244 -14.37 -11.32 4.31
N GLU A 245 -14.98 -10.21 3.88
CA GLU A 245 -15.47 -10.01 2.52
C GLU A 245 -14.31 -9.93 1.52
N THR A 246 -13.34 -9.03 1.72
CA THR A 246 -12.17 -8.87 0.84
C THR A 246 -11.35 -10.17 0.74
N LEU A 247 -11.16 -10.88 1.86
CA LEU A 247 -10.48 -12.19 1.85
C LEU A 247 -11.27 -13.24 1.05
N ALA A 248 -12.60 -13.21 1.09
CA ALA A 248 -13.43 -14.14 0.34
C ALA A 248 -13.39 -13.83 -1.17
N GLU A 249 -13.37 -12.56 -1.54
CA GLU A 249 -13.23 -12.09 -2.92
C GLU A 249 -11.91 -12.54 -3.53
N ASP A 250 -10.77 -12.35 -2.84
CA ASP A 250 -9.47 -12.85 -3.32
C ASP A 250 -9.23 -14.35 -3.04
N LYS A 251 -10.25 -15.05 -2.51
CA LYS A 251 -10.20 -16.49 -2.17
C LYS A 251 -9.05 -16.85 -1.23
N MET A 252 -8.66 -15.90 -0.37
CA MET A 252 -7.65 -16.07 0.66
C MET A 252 -8.27 -16.60 1.96
N VAL A 253 -7.50 -17.42 2.69
CA VAL A 253 -7.90 -17.92 4.02
C VAL A 253 -6.91 -17.41 5.05
N CYS A 254 -7.37 -16.45 5.87
CA CYS A 254 -6.58 -15.93 6.98
C CYS A 254 -6.93 -16.63 8.30
N THR A 255 -5.91 -17.12 9.02
CA THR A 255 -6.07 -17.77 10.33
C THR A 255 -5.48 -16.94 11.48
N CYS A 256 -5.29 -15.63 11.28
CA CYS A 256 -4.70 -14.77 12.30
C CYS A 256 -5.64 -14.58 13.51
N PRO A 257 -5.13 -14.08 14.65
CA PRO A 257 -5.95 -13.85 15.85
C PRO A 257 -7.15 -12.90 15.64
N TYR A 258 -7.06 -11.95 14.70
CA TYR A 258 -8.16 -11.07 14.32
C TYR A 258 -9.27 -11.84 13.59
N CYS A 259 -8.94 -12.53 12.49
CA CYS A 259 -9.92 -13.29 11.70
C CYS A 259 -10.54 -14.47 12.46
N THR A 260 -9.81 -15.09 13.37
CA THR A 260 -10.32 -16.19 14.20
C THR A 260 -11.15 -15.72 15.41
N GLY A 261 -11.23 -14.40 15.63
CA GLY A 261 -11.87 -13.79 16.80
C GLY A 261 -11.22 -14.19 18.12
N ALA A 262 -9.91 -14.48 18.10
CA ALA A 262 -9.12 -14.68 19.31
C ALA A 262 -8.77 -13.34 19.97
N LEU A 263 -8.71 -12.27 19.18
CA LEU A 263 -8.63 -10.88 19.64
C LEU A 263 -9.94 -10.14 19.33
N PRO A 264 -10.24 -9.06 20.08
CA PRO A 264 -11.35 -8.16 19.76
C PRO A 264 -11.12 -7.43 18.43
N ASP A 265 -12.21 -6.98 17.81
CA ASP A 265 -12.15 -6.09 16.67
C ASP A 265 -11.89 -4.65 17.15
N PHE A 266 -10.63 -4.24 17.15
CA PHE A 266 -10.24 -2.91 17.62
C PHE A 266 -10.72 -1.78 16.69
N ALA A 267 -10.90 -2.07 15.40
CA ALA A 267 -11.43 -1.14 14.41
C ALA A 267 -12.92 -0.82 14.62
N ARG A 268 -13.68 -1.71 15.29
CA ARG A 268 -15.08 -1.45 15.70
C ARG A 268 -15.15 -1.09 17.18
N ALA A 269 -14.69 0.11 17.51
CA ALA A 269 -14.64 0.62 18.88
C ALA A 269 -15.87 1.47 19.24
N PHE A 270 -16.58 1.14 20.31
CA PHE A 270 -17.75 1.89 20.77
C PHE A 270 -17.56 2.46 22.18
N LYS A 271 -18.27 3.53 22.51
CA LYS A 271 -18.32 4.06 23.89
C LYS A 271 -19.18 3.15 24.76
N CYS A 272 -18.82 3.01 26.04
CA CYS A 272 -19.71 2.36 26.99
C CYS A 272 -21.05 3.10 27.11
N LYS A 273 -22.18 2.37 27.11
CA LYS A 273 -23.51 2.96 27.34
C LYS A 273 -23.72 3.46 28.78
N ASP A 274 -22.92 2.96 29.74
CA ASP A 274 -22.87 3.55 31.07
C ASP A 274 -22.07 4.86 31.00
N THR A 275 -22.77 6.00 31.08
CA THR A 275 -22.17 7.34 31.02
C THR A 275 -21.20 7.64 32.16
N ALA A 276 -21.21 6.84 33.24
CA ALA A 276 -20.22 6.94 34.32
C ALA A 276 -18.93 6.14 34.01
N CYS A 277 -18.94 5.32 32.96
CA CYS A 277 -17.81 4.49 32.52
C CYS A 277 -17.15 5.09 31.27
N THR A 278 -15.85 5.31 31.33
CA THR A 278 -15.03 5.76 30.19
C THR A 278 -14.41 4.59 29.41
N GLY A 279 -14.94 3.38 29.59
CA GLY A 279 -14.42 2.18 28.94
C GLY A 279 -14.86 2.08 27.48
N ILE A 280 -14.10 1.31 26.70
CA ILE A 280 -14.34 1.08 25.27
C ILE A 280 -14.92 -0.32 25.10
N VAL A 281 -15.88 -0.46 24.20
CA VAL A 281 -16.54 -1.71 23.85
C VAL A 281 -16.05 -2.17 22.48
N HIS A 282 -15.66 -3.45 22.38
CA HIS A 282 -15.29 -4.08 21.11
C HIS A 282 -16.10 -5.35 20.89
N PRO A 283 -16.49 -5.67 19.65
CA PRO A 283 -17.01 -6.98 19.32
C PRO A 283 -15.88 -8.03 19.41
N THR A 284 -16.18 -9.16 20.05
CA THR A 284 -15.37 -10.38 19.99
C THR A 284 -16.31 -11.55 19.76
N LYS A 285 -16.30 -12.15 18.57
CA LYS A 285 -17.23 -13.24 18.18
C LYS A 285 -18.70 -12.90 18.45
N GLY A 286 -19.10 -11.67 18.13
CA GLY A 286 -20.45 -11.16 18.33
C GLY A 286 -20.79 -10.75 19.77
N VAL A 287 -19.85 -10.85 20.72
CA VAL A 287 -20.03 -10.34 22.09
C VAL A 287 -19.44 -8.93 22.19
N PHE A 288 -20.28 -7.97 22.54
CA PHE A 288 -19.87 -6.57 22.77
C PHE A 288 -19.71 -6.36 24.27
N ALA A 289 -18.46 -6.27 24.73
CA ALA A 289 -18.14 -6.13 26.15
C ALA A 289 -17.27 -4.91 26.41
N CYS A 290 -17.63 -4.12 27.43
CA CYS A 290 -16.85 -2.97 27.86
C CYS A 290 -15.56 -3.40 28.57
N THR A 291 -14.42 -2.89 28.11
CA THR A 291 -13.09 -3.11 28.71
C THR A 291 -12.94 -2.47 30.10
N GLY A 292 -13.76 -1.48 30.43
CA GLY A 292 -13.73 -0.77 31.71
C GLY A 292 -14.58 -1.44 32.80
N CYS A 293 -15.88 -1.58 32.57
CA CYS A 293 -16.82 -2.11 33.57
C CYS A 293 -17.22 -3.58 33.36
N GLY A 294 -16.85 -4.19 32.24
CA GLY A 294 -17.21 -5.57 31.90
C GLY A 294 -18.68 -5.76 31.49
N ALA A 295 -19.46 -4.68 31.35
CA ALA A 295 -20.85 -4.77 30.89
C ALA A 295 -20.91 -5.31 29.45
N THR A 296 -21.80 -6.26 29.23
CA THR A 296 -22.07 -6.85 27.92
C THR A 296 -23.39 -6.33 27.38
N TRP A 297 -23.43 -5.99 26.09
CA TRP A 297 -24.65 -5.48 25.45
C TRP A 297 -25.63 -6.59 25.07
N SER A 298 -26.91 -6.27 25.15
CA SER A 298 -28.03 -7.07 24.64
C SER A 298 -28.10 -7.02 23.11
N PRO A 299 -28.78 -7.98 22.46
CA PRO A 299 -28.98 -7.95 21.01
C PRO A 299 -29.66 -6.66 20.51
N GLU A 300 -30.59 -6.11 21.27
CA GLU A 300 -31.25 -4.85 20.93
C GLU A 300 -30.27 -3.66 20.99
N GLU A 301 -29.40 -3.63 22.00
CA GLU A 301 -28.37 -2.60 22.13
C GLU A 301 -27.31 -2.68 21.03
N ILE A 302 -26.98 -3.90 20.58
CA ILE A 302 -26.07 -4.15 19.45
C ILE A 302 -26.72 -3.66 18.15
N SER A 303 -27.96 -4.07 17.87
CA SER A 303 -28.67 -3.65 16.66
C SER A 303 -28.82 -2.13 16.57
N GLU A 304 -29.00 -1.44 17.70
CA GLU A 304 -29.08 0.02 17.74
C GLU A 304 -27.77 0.69 17.29
N VAL A 305 -26.61 0.21 17.79
CA VAL A 305 -25.31 0.81 17.43
C VAL A 305 -24.87 0.44 16.02
N GLU A 306 -25.24 -0.75 15.52
CA GLU A 306 -24.96 -1.16 14.14
C GLU A 306 -25.76 -0.32 13.14
N MET A 307 -27.01 0.03 13.47
CA MET A 307 -27.76 0.99 12.66
C MET A 307 -27.11 2.38 12.65
N HIS A 308 -26.57 2.82 13.79
CA HIS A 308 -25.86 4.10 13.87
C HIS A 308 -24.52 4.07 13.12
N GLU A 309 -23.83 2.93 13.11
CA GLU A 309 -22.58 2.75 12.35
C GLU A 309 -22.82 2.99 10.85
N VAL A 310 -23.89 2.41 10.30
CA VAL A 310 -24.27 2.61 8.89
C VAL A 310 -24.63 4.07 8.61
N SER A 311 -25.41 4.73 9.47
CA SER A 311 -25.79 6.13 9.24
C SER A 311 -24.65 7.12 9.45
N ALA A 312 -23.65 6.77 10.28
CA ALA A 312 -22.52 7.65 10.57
C ALA A 312 -21.61 7.85 9.36
N VAL A 313 -21.57 6.91 8.41
CA VAL A 313 -20.81 7.07 7.17
C VAL A 313 -21.40 8.22 6.34
N ASP A 314 -22.73 8.29 6.22
CA ASP A 314 -23.42 9.36 5.47
C ASP A 314 -23.26 10.75 6.15
N GLU A 315 -23.14 10.79 7.48
CA GLU A 315 -23.00 12.04 8.26
C GLU A 315 -21.61 12.68 8.16
N LEU A 316 -20.61 11.96 7.64
CA LEU A 316 -19.21 12.42 7.61
C LEU A 316 -18.78 13.10 6.31
N GLY A 317 -19.64 13.11 5.28
CA GLY A 317 -19.28 13.62 3.94
C GLY A 317 -18.85 15.10 3.89
N ASP A 318 -19.29 15.91 4.85
CA ASP A 318 -19.06 17.37 4.86
C ASP A 318 -18.05 17.82 5.95
N ILE A 319 -17.20 16.92 6.45
CA ILE A 319 -16.26 17.26 7.54
C ILE A 319 -14.96 17.84 6.98
N GLU A 320 -14.73 19.12 7.23
CA GLU A 320 -13.52 19.84 6.78
C GLU A 320 -12.50 20.04 7.91
N THR A 321 -12.94 19.93 9.17
CA THR A 321 -12.06 20.19 10.31
C THR A 321 -12.10 19.09 11.38
N LEU A 322 -10.98 18.93 12.09
CA LEU A 322 -10.90 18.04 13.24
C LEU A 322 -11.90 18.42 14.36
N ALA A 323 -12.25 19.70 14.48
CA ALA A 323 -13.20 20.18 15.49
C ALA A 323 -14.64 19.75 15.17
N GLU A 324 -15.03 19.76 13.90
CA GLU A 324 -16.32 19.24 13.45
C GLU A 324 -16.39 17.73 13.66
N LEU A 325 -15.32 17.02 13.29
CA LEU A 325 -15.21 15.57 13.55
C LEU A 325 -15.38 15.26 15.04
N ASP A 326 -14.69 16.00 15.93
CA ASP A 326 -14.84 15.85 17.38
C ASP A 326 -16.27 16.14 17.86
N GLY A 327 -16.98 17.06 17.21
CA GLY A 327 -18.38 17.36 17.45
C GLY A 327 -19.32 16.20 17.09
N VAL A 328 -19.08 15.56 15.95
CA VAL A 328 -19.82 14.35 15.51
C VAL A 328 -19.50 13.18 16.44
N ILE A 329 -18.22 12.93 16.70
CA ILE A 329 -17.76 11.89 17.63
C ILE A 329 -18.44 12.07 18.98
N ALA A 330 -18.49 13.28 19.54
CA ALA A 330 -19.08 13.53 20.86
C ALA A 330 -20.55 13.10 20.96
N GLN A 331 -21.32 13.27 19.89
CA GLN A 331 -22.75 12.96 19.81
C GLN A 331 -23.02 11.49 19.45
N SER A 332 -22.04 10.81 18.87
CA SER A 332 -22.13 9.42 18.45
C SER A 332 -21.90 8.40 19.59
N PRO A 333 -22.53 7.21 19.55
CA PRO A 333 -22.17 6.08 20.41
C PRO A 333 -20.84 5.40 19.99
N LEU A 334 -20.35 5.68 18.78
CA LEU A 334 -19.07 5.18 18.29
C LEU A 334 -17.92 5.88 19.04
N HIS A 335 -16.82 5.15 19.26
CA HIS A 335 -15.60 5.71 19.86
C HIS A 335 -14.72 6.33 18.78
N LYS A 336 -13.86 7.30 19.12
CA LYS A 336 -12.94 7.94 18.16
C LYS A 336 -11.96 6.99 17.43
N PHE A 337 -11.84 5.73 17.87
CA PHE A 337 -10.99 4.71 17.23
C PHE A 337 -11.76 3.85 16.22
N HIS A 338 -13.06 4.10 16.07
CA HIS A 338 -13.91 3.38 15.14
C HIS A 338 -13.50 3.68 13.70
N TYR A 339 -13.49 2.67 12.84
CA TYR A 339 -13.02 2.77 11.44
C TYR A 339 -13.73 3.89 10.67
N VAL A 340 -15.03 4.07 10.87
CA VAL A 340 -15.82 5.17 10.30
C VAL A 340 -15.19 6.55 10.55
N PHE A 341 -14.72 6.83 11.77
CA PHE A 341 -14.04 8.10 12.07
C PHE A 341 -12.57 8.12 11.66
N TYR A 342 -11.96 6.94 11.51
CA TYR A 342 -10.62 6.84 10.97
C TYR A 342 -10.59 7.18 9.47
N LEU A 343 -11.60 6.77 8.69
CA LEU A 343 -11.72 7.18 7.28
C LEU A 343 -11.82 8.71 7.16
N ALA A 344 -12.65 9.35 7.98
CA ALA A 344 -12.75 10.80 7.99
C ALA A 344 -11.43 11.49 8.36
N ILE A 345 -10.66 10.94 9.31
CA ILE A 345 -9.40 11.56 9.71
C ILE A 345 -8.25 11.30 8.74
N GLU A 346 -8.26 10.16 8.05
CA GLU A 346 -7.36 9.91 6.94
C GLU A 346 -7.59 10.95 5.84
N ALA A 347 -8.84 11.15 5.41
CA ALA A 347 -9.19 12.18 4.41
C ALA A 347 -8.71 13.58 4.85
N LEU A 348 -8.98 13.98 6.10
CA LEU A 348 -8.46 15.24 6.65
C LEU A 348 -6.92 15.30 6.61
N SER A 349 -6.24 14.19 6.90
CA SER A 349 -4.77 14.15 6.89
C SER A 349 -4.18 14.26 5.49
N SER A 350 -4.86 13.69 4.48
CA SER A 350 -4.49 13.83 3.08
C SER A 350 -4.61 15.28 2.63
N VAL A 351 -5.76 15.92 2.86
CA VAL A 351 -5.97 17.34 2.51
C VAL A 351 -4.98 18.26 3.24
N SER A 352 -4.63 17.92 4.49
CA SER A 352 -3.66 18.69 5.28
C SER A 352 -2.24 18.68 4.71
N MET A 353 -1.90 17.74 3.81
CA MET A 353 -0.58 17.70 3.17
C MET A 353 -0.44 18.82 2.13
N ASP A 354 -1.53 19.13 1.42
CA ASP A 354 -1.53 20.04 0.27
C ASP A 354 -2.11 21.43 0.59
N ASP A 355 -2.84 21.57 1.70
CA ASP A 355 -3.44 22.84 2.11
C ASP A 355 -2.42 23.78 2.78
N GLU A 356 -1.87 24.72 2.00
CA GLU A 356 -0.97 25.76 2.50
C GLU A 356 -1.66 26.78 3.42
N GLU A 357 -2.99 26.92 3.35
CA GLU A 357 -3.75 27.83 4.18
C GLU A 357 -4.04 27.26 5.57
N LEU A 358 -4.01 25.93 5.71
CA LEU A 358 -4.19 25.25 6.99
C LEU A 358 -3.06 25.61 7.96
N PRO A 359 -3.36 26.19 9.14
CA PRO A 359 -2.32 26.47 10.11
C PRO A 359 -1.62 25.20 10.56
N GLN A 360 -0.29 25.20 10.52
CA GLN A 360 0.55 24.05 10.92
C GLN A 360 0.21 23.51 12.32
N THR A 361 -0.28 24.36 13.24
CA THR A 361 -0.74 23.90 14.56
C THR A 361 -2.01 23.04 14.51
N GLU A 362 -2.88 23.24 13.53
CA GLU A 362 -4.09 22.42 13.31
C GLU A 362 -3.75 21.13 12.56
N ALA A 363 -2.94 21.19 11.50
CA ALA A 363 -2.39 20.00 10.84
C ALA A 363 -1.70 19.06 11.84
N ALA A 364 -0.92 19.61 12.78
CA ALA A 364 -0.25 18.81 13.81
C ALA A 364 -1.23 18.12 14.78
N LYS A 365 -2.48 18.59 14.92
CA LYS A 365 -3.50 17.89 15.72
C LYS A 365 -4.09 16.72 14.95
N ILE A 366 -4.27 16.88 13.63
CA ILE A 366 -4.77 15.83 12.73
C ILE A 366 -3.80 14.66 12.75
N TYR A 367 -2.52 14.87 12.44
CA TYR A 367 -1.51 13.80 12.48
C TYR A 367 -1.37 13.13 13.84
N ARG A 368 -1.42 13.90 14.94
CA ARG A 368 -1.42 13.32 16.30
C ARG A 368 -2.62 12.40 16.53
N ARG A 369 -3.80 12.76 16.03
CA ARG A 369 -5.00 11.94 16.17
C ARG A 369 -4.96 10.71 15.26
N VAL A 370 -4.46 10.82 14.03
CA VAL A 370 -4.21 9.66 13.14
C VAL A 370 -3.29 8.66 13.84
N LEU A 371 -2.15 9.13 14.36
CA LEU A 371 -1.20 8.30 15.12
C LEU A 371 -1.81 7.72 16.39
N GLU A 372 -2.70 8.43 17.09
CA GLU A 372 -3.43 7.91 18.24
C GLU A 372 -4.33 6.72 17.84
N CYS A 373 -5.06 6.85 16.74
CA CYS A 373 -5.90 5.81 16.16
C CYS A 373 -5.08 4.59 15.71
N LEU A 374 -4.04 4.81 14.89
CA LEU A 374 -3.15 3.76 14.41
C LEU A 374 -2.47 3.00 15.54
N ASN A 375 -1.96 3.69 16.55
CA ASN A 375 -1.30 3.03 17.69
C ASN A 375 -2.28 2.23 18.56
N TYR A 376 -3.57 2.53 18.49
CA TYR A 376 -4.61 1.78 19.19
C TYR A 376 -5.06 0.54 18.42
N VAL A 377 -5.39 0.68 17.13
CA VAL A 377 -5.99 -0.39 16.32
C VAL A 377 -4.96 -1.32 15.68
N VAL A 378 -3.78 -0.79 15.37
CA VAL A 378 -2.65 -1.50 14.76
C VAL A 378 -1.56 -1.68 15.81
N PRO A 379 -1.59 -2.72 16.67
CA PRO A 379 -0.67 -2.84 17.80
C PRO A 379 0.74 -3.32 17.43
N TYR A 380 1.06 -3.37 16.14
CA TYR A 380 2.34 -3.82 15.59
C TYR A 380 3.04 -2.68 14.81
N PRO A 381 4.35 -2.81 14.50
CA PRO A 381 5.03 -1.84 13.64
C PRO A 381 4.43 -1.81 12.24
N HIS A 382 4.22 -0.62 11.70
CA HIS A 382 3.59 -0.38 10.41
C HIS A 382 4.25 0.84 9.76
N ASP A 383 4.52 0.79 8.46
CA ASP A 383 5.14 1.85 7.68
C ASP A 383 4.34 3.17 7.67
N LEU A 384 3.01 3.12 7.58
CA LEU A 384 2.13 4.29 7.63
C LEU A 384 2.33 5.11 8.91
N LYS A 385 2.71 4.47 10.03
CA LYS A 385 3.09 5.20 11.25
C LYS A 385 4.39 5.98 11.06
N THR A 386 5.36 5.43 10.35
CA THR A 386 6.60 6.14 10.00
C THR A 386 6.27 7.39 9.21
N GLN A 387 5.44 7.27 8.16
CA GLN A 387 5.02 8.40 7.31
C GLN A 387 4.30 9.48 8.12
N HIS A 388 3.34 9.12 8.99
CA HIS A 388 2.68 10.13 9.82
C HIS A 388 3.56 10.72 10.92
N TYR A 389 4.54 9.99 11.46
CA TYR A 389 5.52 10.59 12.38
C TYR A 389 6.41 11.59 11.65
N ASP A 390 6.78 11.29 10.40
CA ASP A 390 7.53 12.18 9.53
C ASP A 390 6.74 13.47 9.22
N HIS A 391 5.51 13.35 8.70
CA HIS A 391 4.64 14.52 8.46
C HIS A 391 4.41 15.33 9.73
N LEU A 392 4.16 14.68 10.87
CA LEU A 392 4.04 15.38 12.15
C LEU A 392 5.30 16.18 12.49
N ALA A 393 6.49 15.62 12.28
CA ALA A 393 7.75 16.31 12.56
C ALA A 393 7.91 17.56 11.68
N GLN A 394 7.66 17.42 10.38
CA GLN A 394 7.73 18.52 9.41
C GLN A 394 6.74 19.64 9.76
N THR A 395 5.49 19.29 10.05
CA THR A 395 4.45 20.23 10.51
C THR A 395 4.85 20.94 11.81
N LEU A 396 5.47 20.22 12.76
CA LEU A 396 5.91 20.81 14.02
C LEU A 396 7.07 21.80 13.85
N ILE A 397 7.96 21.58 12.88
CA ILE A 397 8.97 22.57 12.49
C ILE A 397 8.27 23.83 11.98
N GLY A 398 7.30 23.70 11.07
CA GLY A 398 6.51 24.82 10.56
C GLY A 398 5.75 25.57 11.66
N ALA A 399 5.29 24.87 12.69
CA ALA A 399 4.65 25.46 13.87
C ALA A 399 5.63 26.05 14.91
N GLY A 400 6.94 25.86 14.73
CA GLY A 400 7.99 26.30 15.65
C GLY A 400 8.19 25.43 16.90
N ASP A 401 7.60 24.24 16.96
CA ASP A 401 7.75 23.27 18.05
C ASP A 401 8.88 22.26 17.74
N ILE A 402 10.12 22.73 17.82
CA ILE A 402 11.29 21.92 17.42
C ILE A 402 11.51 20.71 18.34
N ASN A 403 11.20 20.83 19.63
CA ASN A 403 11.31 19.69 20.54
C ASN A 403 10.30 18.60 20.16
N GLY A 404 9.05 18.99 19.85
CA GLY A 404 8.05 18.06 19.36
C GLY A 404 8.46 17.41 18.03
N ALA A 405 9.09 18.18 17.13
CA ALA A 405 9.62 17.65 15.87
C ALA A 405 10.74 16.61 16.10
N THR A 406 11.68 16.88 17.02
CA THR A 406 12.72 15.91 17.38
C THR A 406 12.13 14.61 17.94
N GLU A 407 11.14 14.71 18.83
CA GLU A 407 10.44 13.53 19.37
C GLU A 407 9.71 12.74 18.27
N ALA A 408 9.10 13.44 17.31
CA ALA A 408 8.43 12.82 16.16
C ALA A 408 9.44 12.11 15.24
N TYR A 409 10.59 12.73 14.92
CA TYR A 409 11.66 12.06 14.16
C TYR A 409 12.28 10.87 14.89
N GLU A 410 12.42 10.93 16.22
CA GLU A 410 12.86 9.77 17.00
C GLU A 410 11.88 8.60 16.82
N LYS A 411 10.57 8.87 16.80
CA LYS A 411 9.55 7.85 16.56
C LYS A 411 9.53 7.35 15.11
N ALA A 412 9.72 8.23 14.13
CA ALA A 412 9.88 7.84 12.73
C ALA A 412 11.09 6.91 12.55
N TYR A 413 12.24 7.26 13.14
CA TYR A 413 13.44 6.41 13.12
C TYR A 413 13.22 5.05 13.77
N GLU A 414 12.63 5.02 14.98
CA GLU A 414 12.32 3.76 15.68
C GLU A 414 11.40 2.86 14.84
N MET A 415 10.35 3.44 14.24
CA MET A 415 9.39 2.70 13.42
C MET A 415 10.01 2.22 12.11
N SER A 416 10.74 3.09 11.39
CA SER A 416 11.44 2.77 10.15
C SER A 416 12.46 1.64 10.37
N CYS A 417 13.21 1.66 11.48
CA CYS A 417 14.12 0.57 11.83
C CYS A 417 13.41 -0.78 11.99
N LEU A 418 12.17 -0.79 12.49
CA LEU A 418 11.38 -2.01 12.66
C LEU A 418 10.76 -2.48 11.34
N CYS A 419 10.31 -1.56 10.49
CA CYS A 419 9.60 -1.86 9.23
C CYS A 419 10.53 -2.11 8.03
N SER A 420 11.66 -1.41 7.96
CA SER A 420 12.55 -1.40 6.79
C SER A 420 13.98 -1.83 7.12
N GLY A 421 14.33 -1.81 8.41
CA GLY A 421 15.66 -2.15 8.90
C GLY A 421 16.58 -0.94 8.98
N LYS A 422 17.41 -0.91 10.03
CA LYS A 422 18.25 0.25 10.41
C LYS A 422 19.24 0.77 9.35
N ASP A 423 19.55 -0.05 8.35
CA ASP A 423 20.55 0.24 7.31
C ASP A 423 19.88 0.68 5.99
N PHE A 424 18.54 0.78 5.97
CA PHE A 424 17.76 1.35 4.87
C PHE A 424 17.96 2.87 4.79
N GLU A 425 17.86 3.45 3.59
CA GLU A 425 18.21 4.84 3.34
C GLU A 425 17.36 5.81 4.16
N GLU A 426 16.05 5.61 4.20
CA GLU A 426 15.09 6.41 4.94
C GLU A 426 15.27 6.24 6.45
N SER A 427 15.61 5.03 6.92
CA SER A 427 16.01 4.83 8.31
C SER A 427 17.26 5.65 8.67
N LEU A 428 18.23 5.76 7.76
CA LEU A 428 19.42 6.59 7.98
C LEU A 428 19.09 8.10 7.89
N LEU A 429 18.16 8.50 7.02
CA LEU A 429 17.64 9.86 6.95
C LEU A 429 16.98 10.26 8.27
N TYR A 430 16.02 9.48 8.78
CA TYR A 430 15.36 9.76 10.06
C TYR A 430 16.33 9.78 11.23
N LYS A 431 17.36 8.93 11.19
CA LYS A 431 18.45 8.99 12.17
C LYS A 431 19.17 10.34 12.13
N SER A 432 19.49 10.84 10.95
CA SER A 432 20.11 12.16 10.78
C SER A 432 19.19 13.28 11.27
N LEU A 433 17.90 13.22 10.94
CA LEU A 433 16.88 14.20 11.31
C LEU A 433 16.60 14.23 12.82
N MET A 434 16.61 13.09 13.51
CA MET A 434 16.48 13.09 14.98
C MET A 434 17.75 13.59 15.68
N GLU A 435 18.94 13.32 15.11
CA GLU A 435 20.22 13.77 15.68
C GLU A 435 20.47 15.27 15.42
N ASN A 436 19.96 15.79 14.29
CA ASN A 436 20.15 17.15 13.80
C ASN A 436 18.82 17.72 13.28
N THR A 437 17.83 17.84 14.15
CA THR A 437 16.49 18.31 13.76
C THR A 437 16.54 19.71 13.16
N PRO A 438 16.02 19.92 11.93
CA PRO A 438 15.89 21.24 11.34
C PRO A 438 15.08 22.19 12.23
N THR A 439 15.45 23.46 12.24
CA THR A 439 14.82 24.47 13.10
C THR A 439 13.86 25.39 12.36
N ASN A 440 13.78 25.26 11.02
CA ASN A 440 12.94 26.05 10.13
C ASN A 440 12.73 25.31 8.79
N ARG A 441 11.85 25.85 7.94
CA ARG A 441 11.46 25.24 6.64
C ARG A 441 12.63 25.12 5.66
N GLU A 442 13.51 26.13 5.59
CA GLU A 442 14.68 26.12 4.69
C GLU A 442 15.65 24.99 5.05
N GLU A 443 15.98 24.85 6.34
CA GLU A 443 16.81 23.75 6.84
C GLU A 443 16.15 22.38 6.61
N MET A 444 14.83 22.30 6.68
CA MET A 444 14.07 21.08 6.44
C MET A 444 14.16 20.67 4.97
N ILE A 445 13.81 21.56 4.04
CA ILE A 445 13.91 21.31 2.59
C ILE A 445 15.32 20.85 2.21
N ALA A 446 16.35 21.54 2.72
CA ALA A 446 17.74 21.15 2.49
C ALA A 446 18.11 19.77 3.07
N ALA A 447 17.50 19.35 4.18
CA ALA A 447 17.76 18.05 4.80
C ALA A 447 17.14 16.88 4.01
N TYR A 448 16.00 17.10 3.35
CA TYR A 448 15.38 16.11 2.45
C TYR A 448 15.99 16.12 1.04
N GLY A 449 16.87 17.07 0.74
CA GLY A 449 17.49 17.18 -0.58
C GLY A 449 16.51 17.61 -1.67
N ILE A 450 15.40 18.26 -1.29
CA ILE A 450 14.44 18.85 -2.22
C ILE A 450 15.07 20.15 -2.72
N GLU A 451 15.30 20.28 -4.03
CA GLU A 451 15.71 21.56 -4.63
C GLU A 451 14.51 22.52 -4.59
N ASP A 452 14.67 23.74 -4.06
CA ASP A 452 13.62 24.76 -4.09
C ASP A 452 13.21 25.00 -5.55
N MET A 453 11.98 24.60 -5.92
CA MET A 453 11.39 24.96 -7.23
C MET A 453 10.96 26.43 -7.30
N GLU A 454 11.21 27.23 -6.25
CA GLU A 454 10.96 28.67 -6.24
C GLU A 454 12.22 29.47 -6.59
N SER A 455 12.66 29.45 -7.85
CA SER A 455 13.52 30.54 -8.37
C SER A 455 13.52 30.78 -9.89
N ASP A 456 12.52 30.32 -10.65
CA ASP A 456 12.49 30.54 -12.11
C ASP A 456 11.50 31.63 -12.58
N ASP A 457 11.01 32.47 -11.66
CA ASP A 457 10.12 33.61 -11.96
C ASP A 457 10.82 35.00 -11.87
N GLU A 458 12.12 35.09 -12.19
CA GLU A 458 12.76 36.37 -12.51
C GLU A 458 13.80 36.25 -13.65
N GLU A 459 13.36 36.26 -14.92
CA GLU A 459 14.05 36.97 -16.02
C GLU A 459 13.09 37.61 -17.05
#